data_AF-A0A660E6K0-F1
#
_entry.id   AF-A0A660E6K0-F1
#
_cell.length_a   1.000
_cell.length_b   1.000
_cell.length_c   1.000
_cell.angle_alpha   90.00
_cell.angle_beta   90.00
_cell.angle_gamma   90.00
#
_symmetry.space_group_name_H-M   'P 1'
#
loop_
_entity.id
_entity.type
_entity.pdbx_description
1 polymer ?
#
loop_
_entity_poly.entity_id
_entity_poly.type
_entity_poly.pdbx_seq_one_letter_code
_entity_poly.pdbx_strand_id
1 'polypeptide(L)'
;MNEVNVNDYLEVAGKLVGRVISIDKKSLLVRKVKITFDTKKLEKALIMQPHAVFVSKSLIENSYWIRTFRTSTEVIGTFNLDKNGEVIDEFLIH
;
A
#
# COMPACT_ATOMS: atom_id res chain seq x y z
N MET A 1 7.03 5.37 -20.25
CA MET A 1 7.44 4.65 -19.02
C MET A 1 6.56 5.16 -17.90
N ASN A 2 6.09 4.29 -17.01
CA ASN A 2 5.30 4.72 -15.85
C ASN A 2 6.22 5.49 -14.91
N GLU A 3 6.01 6.81 -14.81
CA GLU A 3 6.74 7.64 -13.86
C GLU A 3 6.22 7.33 -12.45
N VAL A 4 7.11 6.88 -11.57
CA VAL A 4 6.77 6.58 -10.17
C VAL A 4 7.24 7.71 -9.28
N ASN A 5 6.34 8.19 -8.42
CA ASN A 5 6.63 9.26 -7.49
C ASN A 5 6.50 8.80 -6.04
N VAL A 6 7.18 9.51 -5.14
CA VAL A 6 6.92 9.41 -3.71
C VAL A 6 5.45 9.75 -3.46
N ASN A 7 4.83 9.04 -2.53
CA ASN A 7 3.41 9.08 -2.18
C ASN A 7 2.44 8.40 -3.15
N ASP A 8 2.90 7.88 -4.29
CA ASP A 8 2.06 7.07 -5.16
C ASP A 8 1.67 5.75 -4.48
N TYR A 9 0.48 5.26 -4.80
CA TYR A 9 0.02 3.93 -4.43
C TYR A 9 0.44 2.92 -5.47
N LEU A 10 0.95 1.78 -5.01
CA LEU A 10 1.36 0.66 -5.85
C LEU A 10 0.25 -0.37 -5.92
N GLU A 11 -0.17 -0.67 -7.15
CA GLU A 11 -1.07 -1.78 -7.45
C GLU A 11 -0.36 -2.86 -8.24
N VAL A 12 -0.61 -4.10 -7.85
CA VAL A 12 -0.08 -5.31 -8.46
C VAL A 12 -1.26 -6.19 -8.87
N ALA A 13 -1.41 -6.44 -10.16
CA ALA A 13 -2.45 -7.30 -10.73
C ALA A 13 -3.87 -6.98 -10.20
N GLY A 14 -4.24 -5.70 -10.17
CA GLY A 14 -5.56 -5.26 -9.69
C GLY A 14 -5.65 -5.06 -8.17
N LYS A 15 -4.62 -5.41 -7.39
CA LYS A 15 -4.64 -5.35 -5.92
C LYS A 15 -3.74 -4.24 -5.39
N LEU A 16 -4.30 -3.37 -4.55
CA LEU A 16 -3.54 -2.35 -3.83
C LEU A 16 -2.58 -3.01 -2.84
N VAL A 17 -1.29 -2.74 -2.97
CA VAL A 17 -0.23 -3.37 -2.15
C VAL A 17 0.31 -2.40 -1.11
N GLY A 18 0.54 -1.15 -1.49
CA GLY A 18 1.20 -0.21 -0.60
C GLY A 18 1.35 1.19 -1.17
N ARG A 19 2.07 2.02 -0.43
CA ARG A 19 2.40 3.40 -0.76
C ARG A 19 3.91 3.56 -0.86
N VAL A 20 4.38 4.24 -1.90
CA VAL A 20 5.80 4.56 -2.09
C VAL A 20 6.20 5.62 -1.07
N ILE A 21 7.12 5.27 -0.18
CA ILE A 21 7.63 6.16 0.87
C ILE A 21 8.93 6.83 0.45
N SER A 22 9.79 6.12 -0.28
CA SER A 22 11.00 6.68 -0.85
C SER A 22 11.38 5.97 -2.15
N ILE A 23 12.17 6.66 -2.97
CA ILE A 23 12.69 6.16 -4.23
C ILE A 23 14.20 6.40 -4.21
N ASP A 24 14.95 5.35 -4.49
CA ASP A 24 16.38 5.39 -4.79
C ASP A 24 16.61 5.03 -6.28
N LYS A 25 17.86 5.10 -6.74
CA LYS A 25 18.25 4.85 -8.14
C LYS A 25 17.76 3.50 -8.67
N LYS A 26 17.73 2.46 -7.82
CA LYS A 26 17.40 1.08 -8.24
C LYS A 26 16.15 0.50 -7.59
N SER A 27 15.63 1.11 -6.53
CA SER A 27 14.58 0.52 -5.70
C SER A 27 13.62 1.57 -5.15
N LEU A 28 12.45 1.08 -4.76
CA LEU A 28 11.43 1.85 -4.06
C LEU A 28 11.20 1.22 -2.70
N LEU A 29 11.09 2.04 -1.66
CA LEU A 29 10.58 1.59 -0.37
C LEU A 29 9.07 1.73 -0.38
N VAL A 30 8.37 0.60 -0.32
CA VAL A 30 6.90 0.54 -0.36
C VAL A 30 6.39 0.12 1.01
N ARG A 31 5.64 1.00 1.67
CA ARG A 31 4.96 0.67 2.93
C ARG A 31 3.62 0.02 2.63
N LYS A 32 3.36 -1.13 3.24
CA LYS A 32 2.13 -1.90 3.01
C LYS A 32 0.92 -1.09 3.45
N VAL A 33 -0.17 -1.18 2.69
CA VAL A 33 -1.44 -0.53 3.01
C VAL A 33 -2.52 -1.60 3.13
N LYS A 34 -3.46 -1.39 4.05
CA LYS A 34 -4.67 -2.21 4.20
C LYS A 34 -5.89 -1.34 3.90
N ILE A 35 -6.80 -1.85 3.08
CA ILE A 35 -8.12 -1.22 2.89
C ILE A 35 -9.01 -1.71 4.02
N THR A 36 -9.63 -0.79 4.74
CA THR A 36 -10.66 -1.08 5.73
C THR A 36 -11.93 -0.28 5.40
N PHE A 37 -13.03 -0.58 6.08
CA PHE A 37 -14.25 0.21 6.03
C PHE A 37 -14.40 0.99 7.34
N ASP A 38 -14.47 2.31 7.26
CA ASP A 38 -14.79 3.17 8.40
C ASP A 38 -16.31 3.23 8.56
N THR A 39 -16.81 2.52 9.57
CA THR A 39 -18.25 2.44 9.86
C THR A 39 -18.85 3.77 10.30
N LYS A 40 -18.04 4.72 10.82
CA LYS A 40 -18.52 6.04 11.25
C LYS A 40 -18.72 6.98 10.07
N LYS A 41 -17.87 6.86 9.06
CA LYS A 41 -17.90 7.70 7.86
C LYS A 41 -18.57 7.03 6.66
N LEU A 42 -18.94 5.76 6.79
CA LEU A 42 -19.51 4.93 5.73
C LEU A 42 -18.64 4.93 4.46
N GLU A 43 -17.31 4.96 4.63
CA GLU A 43 -16.35 5.06 3.53
C GLU A 43 -15.21 4.04 3.67
N LYS A 44 -14.55 3.73 2.56
CA LYS A 44 -13.32 2.93 2.58
C LYS A 44 -12.15 3.80 3.05
N ALA A 45 -11.38 3.31 4.02
CA ALA A 45 -10.18 3.96 4.52
C ALA A 45 -8.92 3.14 4.18
N LEU A 46 -7.81 3.83 3.95
CA LEU A 46 -6.50 3.24 3.68
C LEU A 46 -5.63 3.35 4.93
N ILE A 47 -5.22 2.23 5.50
CA ILE A 47 -4.38 2.19 6.71
C ILE A 47 -2.96 1.80 6.32
N MET A 48 -1.99 2.66 6.66
CA MET A 48 -0.58 2.31 6.56
C MET A 48 -0.20 1.28 7.63
N GLN A 49 0.43 0.19 7.20
CA GLN A 49 0.96 -0.85 8.06
C GLN A 49 2.42 -0.53 8.42
N PRO A 50 2.95 -1.04 9.55
CA PRO A 50 4.35 -0.79 9.94
C PRO A 50 5.35 -1.40 8.94
N HIS A 51 4.97 -2.51 8.31
CA HIS A 51 5.78 -3.26 7.36
C HIS A 51 6.05 -2.48 6.07
N ALA A 52 7.31 -2.47 5.64
CA ALA A 52 7.74 -1.92 4.36
C ALA A 52 8.66 -2.91 3.64
N VAL A 53 8.64 -2.87 2.31
CA VAL A 53 9.44 -3.75 1.46
C VAL A 53 10.16 -2.93 0.39
N PHE A 54 11.37 -3.37 0.04
CA PHE A 54 12.06 -2.82 -1.12
C PHE A 54 11.59 -3.54 -2.38
N VAL A 55 11.22 -2.76 -3.39
CA VAL A 55 10.80 -3.26 -4.70
C VAL A 55 11.75 -2.73 -5.76
N SER A 56 12.17 -3.58 -6.70
CA SER A 56 13.03 -3.16 -7.81
C SER A 56 12.30 -2.14 -8.70
N LYS A 57 12.96 -1.03 -9.01
CA LYS A 57 12.44 -0.01 -9.92
C LYS A 57 12.22 -0.57 -11.33
N SER A 58 13.17 -1.37 -11.81
CA SER A 58 13.05 -2.01 -13.13
C SER A 58 11.88 -2.98 -13.21
N LEU A 59 11.50 -3.64 -12.10
CA LEU A 59 10.35 -4.52 -12.08
C LEU A 59 9.06 -3.72 -12.30
N ILE A 60 8.91 -2.57 -11.64
CA ILE A 60 7.73 -1.71 -11.76
C ILE A 60 7.62 -1.12 -13.17
N GLU A 61 8.73 -0.61 -13.70
CA GLU A 61 8.74 0.08 -15.00
C GLU A 61 8.50 -0.87 -16.19
N ASN A 62 8.88 -2.15 -16.06
CA ASN A 62 8.78 -3.13 -17.15
C ASN A 62 7.60 -4.10 -17.01
N SER A 63 6.80 -4.01 -15.95
CA SER A 63 5.67 -4.92 -15.73
C SER A 63 4.33 -4.25 -16.03
N TYR A 64 3.63 -4.74 -17.05
CA TYR A 64 2.31 -4.22 -17.44
C TYR A 64 1.22 -4.38 -16.37
N TRP A 65 1.40 -5.34 -15.46
CA TRP A 65 0.48 -5.64 -14.36
C TRP A 65 0.80 -4.86 -13.08
N ILE A 66 1.82 -4.01 -13.10
CA ILE A 66 2.16 -3.11 -12.00
C ILE A 66 1.85 -1.68 -12.43
N ARG A 67 1.05 -0.98 -11.62
CA ARG A 67 0.73 0.43 -11.84
C ARG A 67 0.88 1.25 -10.59
N THR A 68 1.26 2.50 -10.77
CA THR A 68 1.29 3.51 -9.71
C THR A 68 0.25 4.58 -9.98
N PHE A 69 -0.41 5.06 -8.93
CA PHE A 69 -1.42 6.12 -9.07
C PHE A 69 -1.49 6.98 -7.81
N ARG A 70 -1.99 8.20 -7.95
CA ARG A 70 -2.29 9.10 -6.83
C ARG A 70 -3.78 9.10 -6.55
N THR A 71 -4.15 9.15 -5.28
CA THR A 71 -5.52 9.48 -4.86
C THR A 71 -5.50 10.79 -4.08
N SER A 72 -6.54 11.60 -4.22
CA SER A 72 -6.76 12.81 -3.44
C SER A 72 -7.32 12.54 -2.04
N THR A 73 -7.79 11.32 -1.78
CA THR A 73 -8.39 10.92 -0.50
C THR A 73 -7.36 10.20 0.37
N GLU A 74 -6.64 10.96 1.20
CA GLU A 74 -5.75 10.41 2.23
C GLU A 74 -6.47 10.38 3.58
N VAL A 75 -6.87 9.19 4.04
CA VAL A 75 -7.23 8.99 5.45
C VAL A 75 -6.02 8.38 6.14
N ILE A 76 -5.13 9.23 6.66
CA ILE A 76 -3.96 8.78 7.42
C ILE A 76 -4.42 8.40 8.84
N GLY A 77 -4.54 7.10 9.10
CA GLY A 77 -4.63 6.55 10.45
C GLY A 77 -3.43 5.63 10.71
N THR A 78 -2.58 5.98 11.68
CA THR A 78 -1.61 5.06 12.25
C THR A 78 -2.29 4.21 13.30
N PHE A 79 -2.49 2.92 13.01
CA PHE A 79 -2.99 1.97 13.99
C PHE A 79 -1.80 1.21 14.57
N ASN A 80 -1.59 1.40 15.87
CA ASN A 80 -0.61 0.63 16.63
C ASN A 80 -1.27 -0.73 16.96
N LEU A 81 -0.74 -1.83 16.43
CA LEU A 81 -1.28 -3.18 16.67
C LEU A 81 -0.87 -3.76 18.03
N ASP A 82 -0.28 -2.95 18.90
CA ASP A 82 0.07 -3.32 20.26
C ASP A 82 -1.08 -3.05 21.22
N LYS A 83 -2.10 -3.91 21.15
CA LYS A 83 -2.94 -4.42 22.25
C LYS A 83 -4.20 -5.04 21.65
N ASN A 84 -4.24 -6.37 21.70
CA ASN A 84 -5.41 -7.22 21.49
C ASN A 84 -5.94 -7.29 20.05
N GLY A 85 -5.29 -8.12 19.24
CA GLY A 85 -5.89 -9.42 18.91
C GLY A 85 -7.10 -9.49 17.98
N GLU A 86 -7.47 -8.46 17.23
CA GLU A 86 -8.54 -8.59 16.22
C GLU A 86 -8.19 -7.84 14.94
N VAL A 87 -7.36 -8.43 14.05
CA VAL A 87 -7.67 -8.64 12.62
C VAL A 87 -6.68 -9.66 12.05
N ILE A 88 -6.63 -10.84 12.65
CA ILE A 88 -6.05 -12.04 12.04
C ILE A 88 -7.23 -12.98 11.90
N ASP A 89 -7.89 -12.99 10.74
CA ASP A 89 -8.69 -14.10 10.24
C ASP A 89 -9.28 -13.67 8.90
N GLU A 90 -8.53 -13.92 7.82
CA GLU A 90 -9.07 -14.14 6.46
C GLU A 90 -7.96 -14.37 5.41
N PHE A 91 -6.67 -14.31 5.76
CA PHE A 91 -5.58 -14.53 4.78
C PHE A 91 -4.64 -15.71 5.06
N LEU A 92 -4.94 -16.55 6.06
CA LEU A 92 -4.19 -17.80 6.31
C LEU A 92 -5.06 -19.07 6.27
N ILE A 93 -6.31 -18.98 5.83
CA ILE A 93 -7.14 -20.15 5.54
C ILE A 93 -7.75 -19.97 4.16
N HIS A 94 -6.97 -20.36 3.13
CA HIS A 94 -7.34 -20.99 1.85
C HIS A 94 -6.21 -20.80 0.84
#